data_AF-A0A1H6HYR5-F1
#
_entry.id   AF-A0A1H6HYR5-F1
#
_cell.length_a   1.000
_cell.length_b   1.000
_cell.length_c   1.000
_cell.angle_alpha   90.00
_cell.angle_beta   90.00
_cell.angle_gamma   90.00
#
_symmetry.space_group_name_H-M   'P 1'
#
loop_
_entity.id
_entity.type
_entity.pdbx_description
1 polymer ?
#
loop_
_entity_poly.entity_id
_entity_poly.type
_entity_poly.pdbx_seq_one_letter_code
_entity_poly.pdbx_strand_id
1 'polypeptide(L)'
;MSEIIRANTIWAVSVEGDENDLLAASQYFSEVADGRIMQISMNAGAPRWVMISERLGSLADEFEIASEAQAILNVMNGVLFVDDHRSVPIRLAGSIHKRAANGNWGVAILAPAAHARMESRRGVPVEQTAVLARALNGADDLRKVLACIANQPGWFEVYIAIEYLAKMFGGEHNLLKQAWATGLPIKLLKESANFHRHAKAYDPPGRLSLAQAQRSAAEIVRAALKAA
;
A
#
# COMPACT_ATOMS: atom_id res chain seq x y z
N MET A 1 -11.25 -2.60 -26.07
CA MET A 1 -9.87 -3.05 -26.34
C MET A 1 -9.53 -4.10 -25.30
N SER A 2 -9.39 -5.36 -25.70
CA SER A 2 -8.98 -6.45 -24.83
C SER A 2 -7.48 -6.34 -24.59
N GLU A 3 -7.11 -5.82 -23.42
CA GLU A 3 -5.72 -5.69 -22.99
C GLU A 3 -5.09 -7.09 -22.88
N ILE A 4 -3.97 -7.30 -23.57
CA ILE A 4 -3.27 -8.58 -23.61
C ILE A 4 -2.60 -8.77 -22.25
N ILE A 5 -3.29 -9.45 -21.31
CA ILE A 5 -2.69 -9.98 -20.09
C ILE A 5 -1.51 -10.85 -20.55
N ARG A 6 -0.29 -10.50 -20.11
CA ARG A 6 0.95 -11.24 -20.43
C ARG A 6 0.69 -12.74 -20.26
N ALA A 7 1.10 -13.53 -21.25
CA ALA A 7 0.73 -14.95 -21.40
C ALA A 7 1.11 -15.85 -20.21
N ASN A 8 1.91 -15.36 -19.26
CA ASN A 8 2.48 -16.17 -18.18
C ASN A 8 1.79 -16.00 -16.81
N THR A 9 0.83 -15.07 -16.64
CA THR A 9 0.19 -14.91 -15.32
C THR A 9 -0.97 -15.89 -15.17
N ILE A 10 -0.76 -16.90 -14.34
CA ILE A 10 -1.71 -18.01 -14.09
C ILE A 10 -2.69 -17.67 -12.96
N TRP A 11 -2.31 -16.79 -12.04
CA TRP A 11 -3.07 -16.50 -10.83
C TRP A 11 -3.58 -15.06 -10.81
N ALA A 12 -4.81 -14.87 -10.31
CA ALA A 12 -5.39 -13.58 -10.00
C ALA A 12 -6.08 -13.64 -8.64
N VAL A 13 -5.93 -12.63 -7.80
CA VAL A 13 -6.52 -12.61 -6.46
C VAL A 13 -7.57 -11.51 -6.40
N SER A 14 -8.81 -11.84 -6.04
CA SER A 14 -9.86 -10.83 -5.93
C SER A 14 -9.56 -9.85 -4.81
N VAL A 15 -9.85 -8.59 -5.10
CA VAL A 15 -9.66 -7.48 -4.18
C VAL A 15 -10.95 -6.69 -4.04
N GLU A 16 -11.12 -6.05 -2.90
CA GLU A 16 -12.23 -5.15 -2.59
C GLU A 16 -11.71 -3.88 -1.91
N GLY A 17 -12.46 -2.78 -2.05
CA GLY A 17 -12.08 -1.48 -1.53
C GLY A 17 -13.03 -0.40 -2.04
N ASP A 18 -12.71 0.85 -1.73
CA ASP A 18 -13.39 1.99 -2.34
C ASP A 18 -13.14 2.02 -3.86
N GLU A 19 -14.15 2.41 -4.64
CA GLU A 19 -14.05 2.39 -6.10
C GLU A 19 -13.00 3.38 -6.62
N ASN A 20 -12.84 4.54 -5.97
CA ASN A 20 -11.83 5.51 -6.39
C ASN A 20 -10.42 5.03 -6.04
N ASP A 21 -10.24 4.38 -4.90
CA ASP A 21 -8.94 3.79 -4.52
C ASP A 21 -8.57 2.62 -5.45
N LEU A 22 -9.53 1.76 -5.82
CA LEU A 22 -9.32 0.68 -6.80
C LEU A 22 -8.97 1.22 -8.19
N LEU A 23 -9.66 2.28 -8.64
CA LEU A 23 -9.36 2.92 -9.91
C LEU A 23 -7.98 3.59 -9.89
N ALA A 24 -7.66 4.34 -8.84
CA ALA A 24 -6.35 4.97 -8.66
C ALA A 24 -5.23 3.92 -8.66
N ALA A 25 -5.41 2.81 -7.92
CA ALA A 25 -4.47 1.70 -7.93
C ALA A 25 -4.32 1.07 -9.33
N SER A 26 -5.41 0.85 -10.05
CA SER A 26 -5.36 0.32 -11.42
C SER A 26 -4.54 1.20 -12.35
N GLN A 27 -4.65 2.52 -12.21
CA GLN A 27 -3.91 3.50 -13.00
C GLN A 27 -2.44 3.54 -12.57
N TYR A 28 -2.16 3.71 -11.28
CA TYR A 28 -0.80 3.82 -10.76
C TYR A 28 0.07 2.60 -11.04
N PHE A 29 -0.50 1.40 -10.93
CA PHE A 29 0.27 0.16 -11.05
C PHE A 29 0.19 -0.48 -12.43
N SER A 30 -0.54 0.12 -13.39
CA SER A 30 -0.63 -0.40 -14.77
C SER A 30 0.72 -0.42 -15.50
N GLU A 31 1.50 0.66 -15.37
CA GLU A 31 2.79 0.85 -16.03
C GLU A 31 3.97 0.39 -15.16
N VAL A 32 3.69 0.15 -13.89
CA VAL A 32 4.69 0.18 -12.84
C VAL A 32 4.57 -1.04 -11.95
N ALA A 33 5.51 -1.97 -12.15
CA ALA A 33 5.83 -3.06 -11.23
C ALA A 33 4.99 -4.35 -11.30
N ASP A 34 5.45 -5.25 -10.43
CA ASP A 34 5.13 -6.65 -10.22
C ASP A 34 3.79 -6.83 -9.47
N GLY A 35 2.74 -6.24 -10.01
CA GLY A 35 1.43 -6.16 -9.38
C GLY A 35 0.53 -5.16 -10.10
N ARG A 36 -0.64 -5.58 -10.58
CA ARG A 36 -1.62 -4.72 -11.25
C ARG A 36 -3.00 -4.99 -10.69
N ILE A 37 -3.77 -3.93 -10.45
CA ILE A 37 -5.19 -4.03 -10.14
C ILE A 37 -5.97 -3.79 -11.43
N MET A 38 -6.89 -4.69 -11.76
CA MET A 38 -7.75 -4.56 -12.94
C MET A 38 -9.08 -5.27 -12.75
N GLN A 39 -10.04 -5.00 -13.63
CA GLN A 39 -11.27 -5.75 -13.69
C GLN A 39 -11.12 -6.93 -14.65
N ILE A 40 -11.54 -8.12 -14.22
CA ILE A 40 -11.70 -9.28 -15.09
C ILE A 40 -13.18 -9.66 -15.23
N SER A 41 -13.54 -10.13 -16.42
CA SER A 41 -14.82 -10.77 -16.66
C SER A 41 -14.76 -12.23 -16.24
N MET A 42 -15.76 -12.66 -15.48
CA MET A 42 -15.97 -14.07 -15.13
C MET A 42 -16.98 -14.68 -16.11
N ASN A 43 -16.88 -15.98 -16.39
CA ASN A 43 -17.78 -16.68 -17.32
C ASN A 43 -19.28 -16.49 -17.01
N ALA A 44 -19.61 -16.28 -15.73
CA ALA A 44 -20.95 -15.93 -15.28
C ALA A 44 -20.84 -14.99 -14.07
N GLY A 45 -21.07 -13.69 -14.26
CA GLY A 45 -21.13 -12.73 -13.17
C GLY A 45 -20.74 -11.30 -13.56
N ALA A 46 -20.93 -10.38 -12.61
CA ALA A 46 -20.42 -9.02 -12.72
C ALA A 46 -18.87 -9.02 -12.77
N PRO A 47 -18.25 -8.03 -13.44
CA PRO A 47 -16.81 -7.85 -13.41
C PRO A 47 -16.30 -7.79 -11.97
N ARG A 48 -15.12 -8.38 -11.73
CA ARG A 48 -14.47 -8.36 -10.42
C ARG A 48 -13.14 -7.65 -10.51
N TRP A 49 -12.85 -6.83 -9.51
CA TRP A 49 -11.51 -6.33 -9.30
C TRP A 49 -10.61 -7.48 -8.82
N VAL A 50 -9.47 -7.61 -9.48
CA VAL A 50 -8.44 -8.57 -9.15
C VAL A 50 -7.09 -7.90 -9.18
N MET A 51 -6.18 -8.44 -8.39
CA MET A 51 -4.76 -8.19 -8.47
C MET A 51 -4.07 -9.35 -9.19
N ILE A 52 -3.22 -9.02 -10.16
CA ILE A 52 -2.34 -9.95 -10.88
C ILE A 52 -0.88 -9.52 -10.67
N SER A 53 0.05 -10.45 -10.59
CA SER A 53 1.48 -10.17 -10.40
C SER A 53 2.31 -11.34 -10.95
N GLU A 54 3.54 -11.08 -11.40
CA GLU A 54 4.43 -12.13 -11.88
C GLU A 54 4.93 -12.99 -10.72
N ARG A 55 5.12 -12.39 -9.52
CA ARG A 55 5.45 -13.12 -8.28
C ARG A 55 4.42 -14.18 -7.95
N LEU A 56 3.13 -13.82 -8.06
CA LEU A 56 2.05 -14.79 -7.81
C LEU A 56 2.13 -15.96 -8.80
N GLY A 57 2.48 -15.71 -10.06
CA GLY A 57 2.63 -16.72 -11.10
C GLY A 57 3.69 -17.79 -10.82
N SER A 58 4.68 -17.47 -9.98
CA SER A 58 5.76 -18.39 -9.60
C SER A 58 5.43 -19.30 -8.42
N LEU A 59 4.34 -19.02 -7.70
CA LEU A 59 3.96 -19.74 -6.49
C LEU A 59 3.10 -20.94 -6.81
N ALA A 60 3.35 -22.03 -6.10
CA ALA A 60 2.64 -23.30 -6.27
C ALA A 60 1.48 -23.48 -5.29
N ASP A 61 1.59 -22.85 -4.12
CA ASP A 61 0.69 -23.03 -2.99
C ASP A 61 -0.21 -21.80 -2.80
N GLU A 62 -1.49 -22.03 -2.49
CA GLU A 62 -2.45 -20.94 -2.41
C GLU A 62 -2.34 -20.09 -1.14
N PHE A 63 -1.79 -20.63 -0.06
CA PHE A 63 -1.47 -19.85 1.13
C PHE A 63 -0.28 -18.92 0.85
N GLU A 64 0.73 -19.40 0.12
CA GLU A 64 1.82 -18.56 -0.38
C GLU A 64 1.29 -17.43 -1.29
N ILE A 65 0.36 -17.75 -2.20
CA ILE A 65 -0.29 -16.76 -3.08
C ILE A 65 -1.03 -15.70 -2.25
N ALA A 66 -1.84 -16.11 -1.26
CA ALA A 66 -2.56 -15.16 -0.42
C ALA A 66 -1.61 -14.27 0.40
N SER A 67 -0.56 -14.86 0.98
CA SER A 67 0.44 -14.14 1.76
C SER A 67 1.21 -13.14 0.90
N GLU A 68 1.67 -13.55 -0.28
CA GLU A 68 2.36 -12.67 -1.22
C GLU A 68 1.43 -11.58 -1.76
N ALA A 69 0.17 -11.93 -2.06
CA ALA A 69 -0.82 -10.94 -2.48
C ALA A 69 -1.07 -9.88 -1.40
N GLN A 70 -1.16 -10.28 -0.13
CA GLN A 70 -1.28 -9.34 0.98
C GLN A 70 -0.05 -8.44 1.11
N ALA A 71 1.16 -8.98 0.92
CA ALA A 71 2.39 -8.19 0.95
C ALA A 71 2.42 -7.13 -0.16
N ILE A 72 2.03 -7.49 -1.39
CA ILE A 72 1.91 -6.56 -2.52
C ILE A 72 0.86 -5.48 -2.22
N LEU A 73 -0.32 -5.87 -1.74
CA LEU A 73 -1.38 -4.93 -1.37
C LEU A 73 -0.96 -3.97 -0.25
N ASN A 74 -0.18 -4.42 0.73
CA ASN A 74 0.32 -3.54 1.78
C ASN A 74 1.19 -2.43 1.19
N VAL A 75 2.05 -2.73 0.21
CA VAL A 75 2.84 -1.69 -0.45
C VAL A 75 1.94 -0.77 -1.27
N MET A 76 1.01 -1.33 -2.07
CA MET A 76 0.06 -0.52 -2.86
C MET A 76 -0.78 0.42 -1.98
N ASN A 77 -1.28 -0.07 -0.84
CA ASN A 77 -2.06 0.74 0.09
C ASN A 77 -1.20 1.81 0.77
N GLY A 78 0.06 1.50 1.11
CA GLY A 78 1.00 2.49 1.63
C GLY A 78 1.24 3.61 0.63
N VAL A 79 1.34 3.27 -0.65
CA VAL A 79 1.44 4.21 -1.76
C VAL A 79 0.18 5.10 -1.84
N LEU A 80 -1.01 4.51 -1.86
CA LEU A 80 -2.27 5.25 -1.88
C LEU A 80 -2.41 6.18 -0.67
N PHE A 81 -2.00 5.71 0.52
CA PHE A 81 -1.99 6.51 1.74
C PHE A 81 -1.01 7.70 1.65
N VAL A 82 0.15 7.52 1.03
CA VAL A 82 1.10 8.61 0.83
C VAL A 82 0.56 9.64 -0.16
N ASP A 83 -0.18 9.24 -1.18
CA ASP A 83 -0.83 10.17 -2.10
C ASP A 83 -2.00 10.91 -1.42
N ASP A 84 -2.87 10.17 -0.73
CA ASP A 84 -3.91 10.72 0.12
C ASP A 84 -4.09 9.90 1.41
N HIS A 85 -3.67 10.50 2.53
CA HIS A 85 -3.74 9.92 3.88
C HIS A 85 -5.15 9.48 4.32
N ARG A 86 -6.20 9.85 3.59
CA ARG A 86 -7.57 9.42 3.86
C ARG A 86 -7.95 8.13 3.13
N SER A 87 -7.11 7.59 2.23
CA SER A 87 -7.47 6.41 1.42
C SER A 87 -7.86 5.22 2.29
N VAL A 88 -8.82 4.44 1.79
CA VAL A 88 -9.28 3.23 2.46
C VAL A 88 -8.46 2.07 1.89
N PRO A 89 -7.84 1.25 2.73
CA PRO A 89 -7.00 0.15 2.26
C PRO A 89 -7.78 -0.85 1.42
N ILE A 90 -7.22 -1.20 0.25
CA ILE A 90 -7.68 -2.29 -0.59
C ILE A 90 -7.37 -3.62 0.13
N ARG A 91 -8.32 -4.55 0.12
CA ARG A 91 -8.25 -5.82 0.84
C ARG A 91 -8.41 -6.99 -0.11
N LEU A 92 -8.00 -8.17 0.33
CA LEU A 92 -8.33 -9.42 -0.35
C LEU A 92 -9.82 -9.73 -0.16
N ALA A 93 -10.55 -9.91 -1.25
CA ALA A 93 -11.99 -10.20 -1.24
C ALA A 93 -12.29 -11.70 -1.05
N GLY A 94 -11.28 -12.49 -0.69
CA GLY A 94 -11.48 -13.90 -0.35
C GLY A 94 -11.66 -14.83 -1.54
N SER A 95 -11.16 -14.52 -2.73
CA SER A 95 -11.10 -15.53 -3.81
C SER A 95 -9.84 -15.46 -4.63
N ILE A 96 -9.24 -16.62 -4.88
CA ILE A 96 -8.08 -16.78 -5.78
C ILE A 96 -8.58 -17.48 -7.04
N HIS A 97 -8.20 -16.94 -8.19
CA HIS A 97 -8.60 -17.40 -9.50
C HIS A 97 -7.40 -17.94 -10.26
N LYS A 98 -7.62 -19.04 -10.97
CA LYS A 98 -6.65 -19.64 -11.88
C LYS A 98 -7.09 -19.46 -13.32
N ARG A 99 -6.16 -19.04 -14.18
CA ARG A 99 -6.39 -18.96 -15.62
C ARG A 99 -6.22 -20.35 -16.24
N ALA A 100 -7.25 -20.82 -16.93
CA ALA A 100 -7.20 -22.06 -17.70
C ALA A 100 -6.48 -21.86 -19.04
N ALA A 101 -6.10 -22.96 -19.70
CA ALA A 101 -5.41 -22.95 -21.00
C ALA A 101 -6.24 -22.28 -22.12
N ASN A 102 -7.57 -22.28 -22.01
CA ASN A 102 -8.47 -21.58 -22.92
C ASN A 102 -8.59 -20.07 -22.64
N GLY A 103 -7.83 -19.55 -21.67
CA GLY A 103 -7.81 -18.15 -21.29
C GLY A 103 -8.85 -17.73 -20.24
N ASN A 104 -9.81 -18.60 -19.91
CA ASN A 104 -10.88 -18.29 -18.95
C ASN A 104 -10.39 -18.35 -17.49
N TRP A 105 -10.98 -17.51 -16.64
CA TRP A 105 -10.72 -17.51 -15.20
C TRP A 105 -11.71 -18.43 -14.47
N GLY A 106 -11.20 -19.36 -13.68
CA GLY A 106 -11.96 -20.19 -12.75
C GLY A 106 -11.60 -19.86 -11.30
N VAL A 107 -12.56 -20.00 -10.39
CA VAL A 107 -12.31 -19.86 -8.94
C VAL A 107 -11.54 -21.10 -8.48
N ALA A 108 -10.35 -20.91 -7.93
CA ALA A 108 -9.55 -21.98 -7.33
C ALA A 108 -9.90 -22.15 -5.84
N ILE A 109 -10.02 -21.04 -5.10
CA ILE A 109 -10.30 -21.05 -3.66
C ILE A 109 -11.25 -19.92 -3.27
N LEU A 110 -12.12 -20.21 -2.30
CA LEU A 110 -12.86 -19.24 -1.50
C LEU A 110 -12.15 -19.10 -0.13
N ALA A 111 -11.45 -18.00 0.07
CA ALA A 111 -10.86 -17.61 1.35
C ALA A 111 -11.86 -16.72 2.13
N PRO A 112 -11.76 -16.67 3.48
CA PRO A 112 -12.60 -15.79 4.28
C PRO A 112 -12.37 -14.33 3.89
N ALA A 113 -13.43 -13.63 3.48
CA ALA A 113 -13.37 -12.20 3.15
C ALA A 113 -13.39 -11.34 4.43
N ALA A 114 -12.64 -10.25 4.43
CA ALA A 114 -12.61 -9.29 5.53
C ALA A 114 -13.57 -8.10 5.25
N HIS A 115 -14.86 -8.30 5.52
CA HIS A 115 -15.91 -7.33 5.18
C HIS A 115 -15.77 -5.97 5.89
N ALA A 116 -15.60 -4.90 5.12
CA ALA A 116 -16.10 -3.56 5.44
C ALA A 116 -16.21 -2.72 4.15
N ARG A 117 -17.42 -2.28 3.80
CA ARG A 117 -17.64 -1.29 2.73
C ARG A 117 -17.56 0.11 3.32
N MET A 118 -16.65 0.93 2.82
CA MET A 118 -16.58 2.34 3.15
C MET A 118 -16.40 3.11 1.84
N GLU A 119 -17.37 3.95 1.50
CA GLU A 119 -17.36 4.78 0.29
C GLU A 119 -16.65 6.11 0.57
N SER A 120 -15.72 6.47 -0.30
CA SER A 120 -14.92 7.69 -0.27
C SER A 120 -15.06 8.36 -1.64
N ARG A 121 -15.39 9.67 -1.69
CA ARG A 121 -15.47 10.44 -2.96
C ARG A 121 -14.14 11.14 -3.23
N ARG A 122 -13.47 10.87 -4.36
CA ARG A 122 -12.23 11.57 -4.78
C ARG A 122 -12.04 11.70 -6.29
N GLY A 123 -11.16 12.63 -6.66
CA GLY A 123 -10.55 12.76 -7.99
C GLY A 123 -9.08 12.34 -7.97
N VAL A 124 -8.51 12.04 -9.14
CA VAL A 124 -7.20 11.38 -9.29
C VAL A 124 -6.05 12.40 -9.47
N PRO A 125 -5.01 12.41 -8.62
CA PRO A 125 -3.74 13.09 -8.91
C PRO A 125 -2.76 12.16 -9.66
N VAL A 126 -2.14 12.65 -10.74
CA VAL A 126 -1.40 11.83 -11.74
C VAL A 126 0.14 11.92 -11.60
N GLU A 127 0.68 12.64 -10.63
CA GLU A 127 2.10 13.06 -10.66
C GLU A 127 3.09 12.19 -9.84
N GLN A 128 2.69 11.03 -9.30
CA GLN A 128 3.53 10.25 -8.37
C GLN A 128 4.08 8.92 -8.92
N THR A 129 3.68 8.50 -10.12
CA THR A 129 3.88 7.13 -10.64
C THR A 129 5.35 6.68 -10.74
N ALA A 130 6.27 7.57 -11.12
CA ALA A 130 7.69 7.22 -11.28
C ALA A 130 8.46 7.05 -9.95
N VAL A 131 8.05 7.77 -8.90
CA VAL A 131 8.61 7.63 -7.55
C VAL A 131 8.06 6.36 -6.87
N LEU A 132 6.77 6.09 -7.10
CA LEU A 132 6.09 4.87 -6.70
C LEU A 132 6.69 3.61 -7.34
N ALA A 133 7.13 3.72 -8.60
CA ALA A 133 7.88 2.68 -9.31
C ALA A 133 9.15 2.25 -8.61
N ARG A 134 9.90 3.23 -8.11
CA ARG A 134 11.14 2.98 -7.40
C ARG A 134 10.87 2.39 -6.03
N ALA A 135 9.78 2.77 -5.37
CA ALA A 135 9.42 2.23 -4.07
C ALA A 135 9.02 0.75 -4.14
N LEU A 136 8.24 0.37 -5.16
CA LEU A 136 7.83 -1.01 -5.38
C LEU A 136 8.99 -1.90 -5.82
N ASN A 137 9.96 -1.38 -6.56
CA ASN A 137 11.12 -2.14 -7.07
C ASN A 137 12.41 -1.93 -6.26
N GLY A 138 12.37 -1.12 -5.19
CA GLY A 138 13.54 -0.61 -4.47
C GLY A 138 13.84 -1.32 -3.15
N ALA A 139 14.65 -0.65 -2.32
CA ALA A 139 15.23 -1.18 -1.09
C ALA A 139 14.20 -1.70 -0.07
N ASP A 140 14.52 -2.83 0.58
CA ASP A 140 13.67 -3.52 1.56
C ASP A 140 13.11 -2.60 2.64
N ASP A 141 13.88 -1.61 3.09
CA ASP A 141 13.45 -0.72 4.17
C ASP A 141 12.33 0.24 3.71
N LEU A 142 12.28 0.62 2.43
CA LEU A 142 11.19 1.46 1.91
C LEU A 142 9.87 0.68 1.81
N ARG A 143 9.94 -0.57 1.36
CA ARG A 143 8.77 -1.47 1.38
C ARG A 143 8.23 -1.65 2.79
N LYS A 144 9.11 -1.74 3.80
CA LYS A 144 8.70 -1.80 5.22
C LYS A 144 8.01 -0.52 5.67
N VAL A 145 8.52 0.67 5.31
CA VAL A 145 7.88 1.95 5.61
C VAL A 145 6.46 1.98 5.04
N LEU A 146 6.31 1.66 3.75
CA LEU A 146 5.00 1.66 3.08
C LEU A 146 4.05 0.62 3.69
N ALA A 147 4.53 -0.58 4.02
CA ALA A 147 3.74 -1.60 4.67
C ALA A 147 3.25 -1.17 6.07
N CYS A 148 4.03 -0.39 6.82
CA CYS A 148 3.61 0.11 8.14
C CYS A 148 2.43 1.08 8.02
N ILE A 149 2.44 1.96 7.02
CA ILE A 149 1.40 2.99 6.83
C ILE A 149 0.24 2.53 5.95
N ALA A 150 0.23 1.26 5.54
CA ALA A 150 -0.73 0.71 4.59
C ALA A 150 -2.18 0.69 5.10
N ASN A 151 -2.40 0.53 6.40
CA ASN A 151 -3.72 0.24 6.96
C ASN A 151 -4.15 1.28 7.99
N GLN A 152 -4.41 2.53 7.54
CA GLN A 152 -4.81 3.65 8.41
C GLN A 152 -4.01 3.68 9.73
N PRO A 153 -2.70 3.99 9.66
CA PRO A 153 -1.76 3.63 10.70
C PRO A 153 -2.14 4.24 12.05
N GLY A 154 -2.07 3.42 13.09
CA GLY A 154 -2.14 3.88 14.46
C GLY A 154 -0.83 4.50 14.92
N TRP A 155 -0.75 4.84 16.21
CA TRP A 155 0.46 5.44 16.78
C TRP A 155 1.69 4.52 16.68
N PHE A 156 1.50 3.22 16.85
CA PHE A 156 2.59 2.25 16.75
C PHE A 156 3.14 2.19 15.33
N GLU A 157 2.27 2.09 14.33
CA GLU A 157 2.64 2.02 12.92
C GLU A 157 3.35 3.30 12.45
N VAL A 158 2.85 4.47 12.86
CA VAL A 158 3.50 5.76 12.59
C VAL A 158 4.91 5.78 13.18
N TYR A 159 5.08 5.35 14.43
CA TYR A 159 6.40 5.29 15.07
C TYR A 159 7.36 4.39 14.29
N ILE A 160 6.94 3.17 13.97
CA ILE A 160 7.78 2.20 13.26
C ILE A 160 8.13 2.69 11.84
N ALA A 161 7.20 3.33 11.14
CA ALA A 161 7.47 3.92 9.83
C ALA A 161 8.60 4.98 9.90
N ILE A 162 8.61 5.83 10.93
CA ILE A 162 9.67 6.83 11.15
C ILE A 162 11.00 6.16 11.51
N GLU A 163 11.00 5.08 12.29
CA GLU A 163 12.22 4.32 12.59
C GLU A 163 12.82 3.68 11.33
N TYR A 164 12.01 3.08 10.46
CA TYR A 164 12.49 2.54 9.20
C TYR A 164 13.00 3.63 8.25
N LEU A 165 12.32 4.77 8.18
CA LEU A 165 12.82 5.93 7.43
C LEU A 165 14.17 6.39 7.99
N ALA A 166 14.30 6.57 9.31
CA ALA A 166 15.57 6.95 9.91
C ALA A 166 16.68 5.98 9.53
N LYS A 167 16.42 4.67 9.57
CA LYS A 167 17.37 3.64 9.15
C LYS A 167 17.77 3.77 7.67
N MET A 168 16.82 4.03 6.76
CA MET A 168 17.11 4.25 5.33
C MET A 168 18.10 5.38 5.09
N PHE A 169 18.05 6.44 5.91
CA PHE A 169 18.96 7.59 5.81
C PHE A 169 20.21 7.46 6.71
N GLY A 170 20.52 6.27 7.24
CA GLY A 170 21.69 6.04 8.07
C GLY A 170 21.57 6.59 9.50
N GLY A 171 20.35 6.62 10.04
CA GLY A 171 20.01 7.06 11.39
C GLY A 171 19.24 8.38 11.44
N GLU A 172 18.60 8.65 12.59
CA GLU A 172 17.75 9.83 12.79
C GLU A 172 18.49 11.15 12.59
N HIS A 173 19.75 11.25 13.03
CA HIS A 173 20.58 12.44 12.83
C HIS A 173 20.73 12.81 11.34
N ASN A 174 20.92 11.81 10.48
CA ASN A 174 21.12 12.01 9.05
C ASN A 174 19.79 12.24 8.32
N LEU A 175 18.69 11.63 8.80
CA LEU A 175 17.34 11.95 8.35
C LEU A 175 17.00 13.43 8.61
N LEU A 176 17.29 13.93 9.81
CA LEU A 176 17.00 15.32 10.18
C LEU A 176 17.87 16.35 9.46
N LYS A 177 19.02 15.94 8.90
CA LYS A 177 19.88 16.79 8.07
C LYS A 177 19.41 16.94 6.63
N GLN A 178 18.42 16.16 6.20
CA GLN A 178 17.91 16.26 4.85
C GLN A 178 17.27 17.63 4.62
N ALA A 179 17.54 18.26 3.47
CA ALA A 179 16.98 19.59 3.16
C ALA A 179 15.45 19.60 3.24
N TRP A 180 14.81 18.54 2.73
CA TRP A 180 13.36 18.35 2.76
C TRP A 180 12.78 18.09 4.16
N ALA A 181 13.60 17.65 5.12
CA ALA A 181 13.15 17.41 6.49
C ALA A 181 13.00 18.71 7.27
N THR A 182 13.60 19.81 6.80
CA THR A 182 13.48 21.13 7.43
C THR A 182 12.02 21.60 7.38
N GLY A 183 11.48 21.93 8.56
CA GLY A 183 10.08 22.38 8.69
C GLY A 183 9.05 21.26 8.81
N LEU A 184 9.44 19.99 8.62
CA LEU A 184 8.58 18.85 8.90
C LEU A 184 8.64 18.46 10.38
N PRO A 185 7.51 18.07 11.00
CA PRO A 185 7.44 17.80 12.44
C PRO A 185 7.98 16.40 12.81
N ILE A 186 9.10 15.94 12.24
CA ILE A 186 9.60 14.56 12.42
C ILE A 186 9.81 14.23 13.91
N LYS A 187 10.49 15.11 14.66
CA LYS A 187 10.72 14.91 16.10
C LYS A 187 9.42 14.88 16.90
N LEU A 188 8.56 15.87 16.67
CA LEU A 188 7.27 15.97 17.37
C LEU A 188 6.36 14.77 17.06
N LEU A 189 6.37 14.30 15.82
CA LEU A 189 5.65 13.11 15.38
C LEU A 189 6.17 11.86 16.11
N LYS A 190 7.48 11.66 16.14
CA LYS A 190 8.12 10.52 16.83
C LYS A 190 7.85 10.56 18.33
N GLU A 191 7.96 11.73 18.97
CA GLU A 191 7.66 11.94 20.38
C GLU A 191 6.19 11.66 20.72
N SER A 192 5.27 12.19 19.91
CA SER A 192 3.82 11.95 20.07
C SER A 192 3.48 10.46 19.94
N ALA A 193 4.04 9.79 18.92
CA ALA A 193 3.82 8.37 18.70
C ALA A 193 4.42 7.50 19.82
N ASN A 194 5.63 7.83 20.29
CA ASN A 194 6.28 7.16 21.40
C ASN A 194 5.52 7.34 22.72
N PHE A 195 4.95 8.52 22.97
CA PHE A 195 4.07 8.76 24.12
C PHE A 195 2.88 7.80 24.09
N HIS A 196 2.15 7.77 22.98
CA HIS A 196 0.92 6.98 22.86
C HIS A 196 1.18 5.48 22.88
N ARG A 197 2.35 5.04 22.39
CA ARG A 197 2.79 3.65 22.48
C ARG A 197 3.06 3.19 23.91
N HIS A 198 3.63 4.05 24.74
CA HIS A 198 4.12 3.68 26.07
C HIS A 198 3.30 4.23 27.23
N ALA A 199 2.21 4.97 26.96
CA ALA A 199 1.35 5.61 27.97
C ALA A 199 2.16 6.31 29.09
N LYS A 200 3.20 7.06 28.69
CA LYS A 200 4.13 7.68 29.66
C LYS A 200 3.43 8.74 30.51
N ALA A 201 3.95 8.99 31.70
CA ALA A 201 3.45 10.06 32.58
C ALA A 201 3.75 11.48 32.04
N TYR A 202 4.73 11.64 31.15
CA TYR A 202 5.14 12.92 30.58
C TYR A 202 4.35 13.24 29.31
N ASP A 203 3.52 14.30 29.32
CA ASP A 203 2.80 14.80 28.15
C ASP A 203 3.67 15.81 27.36
N PRO A 204 4.13 15.48 26.14
CA PRO A 204 4.90 16.44 25.35
C PRO A 204 4.03 17.64 24.93
N PRO A 205 4.50 18.89 25.12
CA PRO A 205 3.77 20.08 24.69
C PRO A 205 3.62 20.10 23.16
N GLY A 206 2.44 20.50 22.67
CA GLY A 206 2.17 20.60 21.23
C GLY A 206 1.89 19.27 20.54
N ARG A 207 1.45 18.25 21.29
CA ARG A 207 1.17 16.91 20.77
C ARG A 207 0.22 16.91 19.57
N LEU A 208 0.53 16.07 18.59
CA LEU A 208 -0.34 15.83 17.46
C LEU A 208 -1.53 14.95 17.85
N SER A 209 -2.69 15.20 17.26
CA SER A 209 -3.76 14.20 17.17
C SER A 209 -3.37 13.07 16.20
N LEU A 210 -4.03 11.92 16.27
CA LEU A 210 -3.73 10.82 15.35
C LEU A 210 -3.92 11.22 13.88
N ALA A 211 -4.96 12.00 13.57
CA ALA A 211 -5.22 12.49 12.21
C ALA A 211 -4.10 13.43 11.72
N GLN A 212 -3.59 14.30 12.59
CA GLN A 212 -2.42 15.14 12.27
C GLN A 212 -1.17 14.29 12.08
N ALA A 213 -0.97 13.28 12.92
CA ALA A 213 0.17 12.37 12.82
C ALA A 213 0.16 11.56 11.53
N GLN A 214 -0.99 11.03 11.12
CA GLN A 214 -1.17 10.33 9.85
C GLN A 214 -0.87 11.23 8.65
N ARG A 215 -1.36 12.48 8.66
CA ARG A 215 -1.06 13.46 7.61
C ARG A 215 0.43 13.77 7.54
N SER A 216 1.05 14.09 8.69
CA SER A 216 2.48 14.38 8.74
C SER A 216 3.32 13.17 8.32
N ALA A 217 2.92 11.95 8.68
CA ALA A 217 3.58 10.73 8.22
C ALA A 217 3.53 10.59 6.70
N ALA A 218 2.36 10.81 6.08
CA ALA A 218 2.23 10.79 4.63
C ALA A 218 3.12 11.85 3.95
N GLU A 219 3.16 13.08 4.47
CA GLU A 219 4.01 14.16 3.95
C GLU A 219 5.51 13.84 4.07
N ILE A 220 5.94 13.32 5.22
CA ILE A 220 7.33 12.92 5.48
C ILE A 220 7.74 11.78 4.55
N VAL A 221 6.91 10.74 4.42
CA VAL A 221 7.18 9.60 3.54
C VAL A 221 7.22 10.06 2.08
N ARG A 222 6.31 10.95 1.67
CA ARG A 222 6.31 11.54 0.32
C ARG A 222 7.59 12.30 0.03
N ALA A 223 8.06 13.10 0.99
CA ALA A 223 9.30 13.86 0.83
C ALA A 223 10.53 12.94 0.78
N ALA A 224 10.58 11.94 1.65
CA ALA A 224 11.63 10.92 1.65
C ALA A 224 11.68 10.15 0.33
N LEU A 225 10.52 9.76 -0.20
CA LEU A 225 10.38 9.06 -1.48
C LEU A 225 10.91 9.87 -2.66
N LYS A 226 10.74 11.19 -2.65
CA LYS A 226 11.28 12.08 -3.69
C LYS A 226 12.80 12.24 -3.61
N ALA A 227 13.40 11.98 -2.45
CA ALA A 227 14.82 12.16 -2.19
C ALA A 227 15.65 10.88 -2.33
N ALA A 228 15.01 9.71 -2.26
CA ALA A 228 15.62 8.39 -2.45
C ALA A 228 15.78 8.02 -3.93
#